data_AF-A0A6A4W8Y2-F1
#
_entry.id   AF-A0A6A4W8Y2-F1
#
_cell.length_a   1.000
_cell.length_b   1.000
_cell.length_c   1.000
_cell.angle_alpha   90.00
_cell.angle_beta   90.00
_cell.angle_gamma   90.00
#
_symmetry.space_group_name_H-M   'P 1'
#
loop_
_entity.id
_entity.type
_entity.pdbx_description
1 polymer ?
#
loop_
_entity_poly.entity_id
_entity_poly.type
_entity_poly.pdbx_seq_one_letter_code
_entity_poly.pdbx_strand_id
1 'polypeptide(L)'
;MGKMEKIQMQPGFHDAILALIKEKFAGSSDQDKLCVIAFDEIHLKARLAYQRSDDIIEGFADHGPLGRSNACADHALVMMVRGITKHWKQPLGFFLSAGTTKATVQQQLLVQCIRRVTEAGLTVLATTCDMGTNNQVT
;
A
#
# COMPACT_ATOMS: atom_id res chain seq x y z
N MET A 1 26.94 -3.21 8.82
CA MET A 1 25.51 -2.89 8.80
C MET A 1 25.30 -1.65 7.95
N GLY A 2 24.80 -1.79 6.72
CA GLY A 2 24.55 -0.65 5.83
C GLY A 2 23.38 0.19 6.34
N LYS A 3 23.36 1.51 6.08
CA LYS A 3 22.25 2.39 6.48
C LYS A 3 20.87 1.92 5.95
N MET A 4 20.85 1.17 4.84
CA MET A 4 19.63 0.65 4.21
C MET A 4 19.03 -0.57 4.93
N GLU A 5 19.83 -1.36 5.64
CA GLU A 5 19.35 -2.57 6.35
C GLU A 5 18.45 -2.24 7.55
N LYS A 6 18.38 -0.95 7.95
CA LYS A 6 17.50 -0.48 9.03
C LYS A 6 16.09 -0.14 8.56
N ILE A 7 15.85 -0.11 7.24
CA ILE A 7 14.54 0.22 6.69
C ILE A 7 13.80 -1.11 6.46
N GLN A 8 13.01 -1.50 7.45
CA GLN A 8 12.13 -2.66 7.34
C GLN A 8 10.85 -2.25 6.63
N MET A 9 10.57 -2.89 5.49
CA MET A 9 9.36 -2.71 4.70
C MET A 9 8.59 -4.03 4.73
N GLN A 10 7.57 -4.10 5.57
CA GLN A 10 6.74 -5.29 5.73
C GLN A 10 5.37 -5.07 5.07
N PRO A 11 4.64 -6.14 4.69
CA PRO A 11 3.30 -6.00 4.14
C PRO A 11 2.39 -5.14 5.03
N GLY A 12 1.74 -4.15 4.43
CA GLY A 12 0.99 -3.13 5.14
C GLY A 12 1.22 -1.72 4.62
N PHE A 13 0.54 -0.76 5.26
CA PHE A 13 0.80 0.66 5.08
C PHE A 13 1.99 1.08 5.94
N HIS A 14 2.87 1.92 5.39
CA HIS A 14 4.07 2.39 6.07
C HIS A 14 3.84 3.72 6.78
N ASP A 15 3.75 3.68 8.11
CA ASP A 15 3.47 4.87 8.93
C ASP A 15 4.54 5.95 8.80
N ALA A 16 5.81 5.56 8.63
CA ALA A 16 6.90 6.50 8.37
C ALA A 16 6.66 7.33 7.08
N ILE A 17 6.12 6.70 6.03
CA ILE A 17 5.80 7.40 4.78
C ILE A 17 4.63 8.36 4.98
N LEU A 18 3.59 7.94 5.70
CA LEU A 18 2.44 8.78 6.02
C LEU A 18 2.84 10.00 6.87
N ALA A 19 3.74 9.81 7.84
CA ALA A 19 4.29 10.90 8.64
C ALA A 19 5.07 11.92 7.79
N LEU A 20 5.89 11.45 6.85
CA LEU A 20 6.61 12.31 5.91
C LEU A 20 5.66 13.09 4.99
N ILE A 21 4.59 12.46 4.51
CA ILE A 21 3.54 13.14 3.74
C ILE A 21 2.92 14.25 4.58
N LYS A 22 2.54 13.96 5.83
CA LYS A 22 1.95 14.95 6.73
C LYS A 22 2.86 16.15 6.96
N GLU A 23 4.14 15.93 7.21
CA GLU A 23 5.12 17.00 7.38
C GLU A 23 5.27 17.83 6.09
N LYS A 24 5.42 17.15 4.95
CA LYS A 24 5.60 17.79 3.64
C LYS A 24 4.44 18.72 3.26
N PHE A 25 3.21 18.34 3.60
CA PHE A 25 2.00 19.07 3.18
C PHE A 25 1.38 19.94 4.27
N ALA A 26 1.95 20.00 5.48
CA ALA A 26 1.42 20.76 6.60
C ALA A 26 1.17 22.25 6.25
N GLY A 27 2.07 22.87 5.49
CA GLY A 27 1.98 24.27 5.05
C GLY A 27 1.50 24.47 3.62
N SER A 28 1.07 23.42 2.93
CA SER A 28 0.61 23.51 1.53
C SER A 28 -0.80 24.06 1.44
N SER A 29 -1.11 24.70 0.31
CA SER A 29 -2.48 25.12 -0.02
C SER A 29 -3.41 23.92 -0.16
N ASP A 30 -4.72 24.13 -0.02
CA ASP A 30 -5.70 23.06 -0.21
C ASP A 30 -5.67 22.49 -1.63
N GLN A 31 -5.36 23.31 -2.63
CA GLN A 31 -5.17 22.87 -4.01
C GLN A 31 -3.98 21.91 -4.13
N ASP A 32 -2.88 22.17 -3.44
CA ASP A 32 -1.67 21.33 -3.48
C ASP A 32 -1.83 20.00 -2.73
N LYS A 33 -2.83 19.92 -1.84
CA LYS A 33 -3.21 18.72 -1.08
C LYS A 33 -4.14 17.78 -1.84
N LEU A 34 -4.66 18.19 -3.00
CA LEU A 34 -5.56 17.36 -3.82
C LEU A 34 -4.78 16.18 -4.42
N CYS A 35 -5.29 14.97 -4.18
CA CYS A 35 -4.64 13.74 -4.62
C CYS A 35 -5.63 12.68 -5.11
N VAL A 36 -5.10 11.70 -5.83
CA VAL A 36 -5.77 10.44 -6.17
C VAL A 36 -5.04 9.26 -5.54
N ILE A 37 -5.78 8.20 -5.22
CA ILE A 37 -5.19 6.92 -4.82
C ILE A 37 -5.23 5.99 -6.02
N ALA A 38 -4.06 5.49 -6.43
CA ALA A 38 -3.96 4.46 -7.46
C ALA A 38 -3.59 3.13 -6.80
N PHE A 39 -4.22 2.05 -7.24
CA PHE A 39 -3.89 0.71 -6.78
C PHE A 39 -3.96 -0.29 -7.93
N ASP A 40 -3.07 -1.28 -7.88
CA ASP A 40 -2.97 -2.31 -8.91
C ASP A 40 -2.32 -3.59 -8.33
N GLU A 41 -2.60 -4.72 -8.97
CA GLU A 41 -2.02 -6.02 -8.63
C GLU A 41 -0.83 -6.36 -9.53
N ILE A 42 0.23 -6.87 -8.92
CA ILE A 42 1.45 -7.28 -9.60
C ILE A 42 1.65 -8.78 -9.37
N HIS A 43 1.83 -9.54 -10.45
CA HIS A 43 2.20 -10.95 -10.35
C HIS A 43 3.62 -11.12 -9.79
N LEU A 44 3.76 -12.02 -8.83
CA LEU A 44 5.01 -12.40 -8.19
C LEU A 44 5.33 -13.87 -8.49
N LYS A 45 6.62 -14.20 -8.52
CA LYS A 45 7.04 -15.60 -8.48
C LYS A 45 6.96 -16.10 -7.04
N ALA A 46 6.05 -17.03 -6.78
CA ALA A 46 5.91 -17.65 -5.46
C ALA A 46 7.25 -18.25 -4.99
N ARG A 47 7.72 -17.78 -3.83
CA ARG A 47 8.95 -18.23 -3.20
C ARG A 47 8.91 -17.89 -1.71
N LEU A 48 9.34 -18.84 -0.89
CA LEU A 48 9.61 -18.59 0.52
C LEU A 48 11.10 -18.31 0.73
N ALA A 49 11.39 -17.38 1.63
CA ALA A 49 12.75 -17.05 2.04
C ALA A 49 12.78 -16.80 3.53
N TYR A 50 13.82 -17.29 4.22
CA TYR A 50 14.01 -16.96 5.63
C TYR A 50 14.82 -15.67 5.77
N GLN A 51 14.20 -14.66 6.38
CA GLN A 51 14.80 -13.37 6.68
C GLN A 51 15.32 -13.38 8.12
N ARG A 52 16.65 -13.48 8.26
CA ARG A 52 17.31 -13.65 9.56
C ARG A 52 17.17 -12.45 10.49
N SER A 53 17.12 -11.21 9.97
CA SER A 53 17.07 -10.00 10.80
C SER A 53 15.80 -9.92 11.64
N ASP A 54 14.69 -10.38 11.06
CA ASP A 54 13.35 -10.24 11.62
C ASP A 54 12.84 -11.59 12.16
N ASP A 55 13.64 -12.66 11.98
CA ASP A 55 13.32 -14.04 12.31
C ASP A 55 11.96 -14.49 11.72
N ILE A 56 11.74 -14.15 10.45
CA ILE A 56 10.51 -14.50 9.73
C ILE A 56 10.78 -15.27 8.44
N ILE A 57 9.81 -16.07 8.02
CA ILE A 57 9.76 -16.63 6.67
C ILE A 57 8.96 -15.67 5.79
N GLU A 58 9.58 -14.95 4.88
CA GLU A 58 8.92 -14.11 3.89
C GLU A 58 8.28 -14.93 2.76
N GLY A 59 7.35 -14.31 2.02
CA GLY A 59 6.72 -14.90 0.83
C GLY A 59 5.36 -15.58 1.08
N PHE A 60 4.85 -15.50 2.32
CA PHE A 60 3.48 -15.88 2.64
C PHE A 60 2.50 -14.75 2.34
N ALA A 61 1.24 -15.10 2.05
CA ALA A 61 0.15 -14.14 1.89
C ALA A 61 -0.11 -13.39 3.20
N ASP A 62 -0.12 -12.08 3.10
CA ASP A 62 -0.13 -11.13 4.21
C ASP A 62 -0.85 -9.85 3.79
N HIS A 63 -2.04 -9.63 4.36
CA HIS A 63 -2.86 -8.45 4.10
C HIS A 63 -2.68 -7.41 5.23
N GLY A 64 -1.52 -7.42 5.90
CA GLY A 64 -1.15 -6.51 6.96
C GLY A 64 -2.15 -6.58 8.12
N PRO A 65 -2.89 -5.49 8.44
CA PRO A 65 -3.86 -5.49 9.54
C PRO A 65 -4.97 -6.53 9.42
N LEU A 66 -5.24 -7.04 8.21
CA LEU A 66 -6.28 -8.05 7.96
C LEU A 66 -5.78 -9.48 8.16
N GLY A 67 -4.49 -9.65 8.48
CA GLY A 67 -3.91 -10.92 8.88
C GLY A 67 -3.09 -11.60 7.79
N ARG A 68 -2.41 -12.65 8.25
CA ARG A 68 -1.43 -13.43 7.50
C ARG A 68 -1.85 -14.90 7.46
N SER A 69 -1.53 -15.59 6.37
CA SER A 69 -1.84 -17.02 6.19
C SER A 69 -0.61 -17.81 5.73
N ASN A 70 -0.68 -19.13 5.80
CA ASN A 70 0.42 -20.01 5.36
C ASN A 70 0.42 -20.29 3.85
N ALA A 71 -0.42 -19.58 3.07
CA ALA A 71 -0.43 -19.70 1.62
C ALA A 71 0.75 -18.93 1.01
N CYS A 72 1.44 -19.50 0.01
CA CYS A 72 2.52 -18.80 -0.70
C CYS A 72 1.93 -17.68 -1.56
N ALA A 73 2.42 -16.46 -1.37
CA ALA A 73 1.97 -15.32 -2.16
C ALA A 73 2.54 -15.38 -3.58
N ASP A 74 1.69 -15.07 -4.55
CA ASP A 74 1.98 -14.99 -5.97
C ASP A 74 1.45 -13.68 -6.59
N HIS A 75 0.81 -12.82 -5.79
CA HIS A 75 0.39 -11.47 -6.17
C HIS A 75 0.75 -10.47 -5.08
N ALA A 76 1.02 -9.23 -5.48
CA ALA A 76 1.12 -8.08 -4.60
C ALA A 76 0.14 -6.98 -5.01
N LEU A 77 -0.75 -6.59 -4.11
CA LEU A 77 -1.57 -5.39 -4.25
C LEU A 77 -0.77 -4.19 -3.74
N VAL A 78 -0.48 -3.23 -4.61
CA VAL A 78 0.26 -2.01 -4.26
C VAL A 78 -0.68 -0.82 -4.27
N MET A 79 -0.60 0.01 -3.22
CA MET A 79 -1.38 1.25 -3.13
C MET A 79 -0.45 2.46 -3.07
N MET A 80 -0.74 3.46 -3.89
CA MET A 80 0.05 4.70 -3.97
C MET A 80 -0.85 5.93 -4.03
N VAL A 81 -0.35 7.03 -3.49
CA VAL A 81 -0.97 8.35 -3.64
C VAL A 81 -0.26 9.13 -4.73
N ARG A 82 -1.01 9.91 -5.50
CA ARG A 82 -0.50 10.79 -6.55
C ARG A 82 -1.15 12.17 -6.44
N GLY A 83 -0.33 13.22 -6.49
CA GLY A 83 -0.83 14.60 -6.54
C GLY A 83 -1.54 14.90 -7.85
N ILE A 84 -2.64 15.68 -7.76
CA ILE A 84 -3.40 16.12 -8.94
C ILE A 84 -2.80 17.41 -9.50
N THR A 85 -2.62 18.40 -8.65
CA THR A 85 -2.14 19.75 -9.02
C THR A 85 -0.61 19.81 -9.08
N LYS A 86 0.07 18.98 -8.29
CA LYS A 86 1.54 18.88 -8.23
C LYS A 86 2.01 17.51 -8.70
N HIS A 87 3.10 17.50 -9.46
CA HIS A 87 3.68 16.26 -9.99
C HIS A 87 4.49 15.51 -8.92
N TRP A 88 3.83 14.67 -8.15
CA TRP A 88 4.47 13.76 -7.21
C TRP A 88 3.65 12.48 -7.04
N LYS A 89 4.32 11.40 -6.63
CA LYS A 89 3.70 10.12 -6.32
C LYS A 89 4.48 9.41 -5.23
N GLN A 90 3.79 8.67 -4.37
CA GLN A 90 4.40 7.97 -3.25
C GLN A 90 3.67 6.64 -3.00
N PRO A 91 4.35 5.49 -3.11
CA PRO A 91 3.83 4.22 -2.60
C PRO A 91 3.56 4.33 -1.10
N LEU A 92 2.37 3.92 -0.67
CA LEU A 92 1.94 3.95 0.73
C LEU A 92 2.12 2.59 1.39
N GLY A 93 1.90 1.52 0.64
CA GLY A 93 1.92 0.17 1.15
C GLY A 93 1.77 -0.88 0.07
N PHE A 94 2.05 -2.12 0.44
CA PHE A 94 1.82 -3.29 -0.38
C PHE A 94 1.25 -4.42 0.48
N PHE A 95 0.50 -5.31 -0.14
CA PHE A 95 -0.15 -6.45 0.50
C PHE A 95 0.05 -7.68 -0.36
N LEU A 96 0.27 -8.83 0.25
CA LEU A 96 0.62 -10.07 -0.44
C LEU A 96 -0.57 -11.02 -0.43
N SER A 97 -0.92 -11.55 -1.60
CA SER A 97 -2.02 -12.49 -1.75
C SER A 97 -1.60 -13.76 -2.48
N ALA A 98 -2.32 -14.85 -2.21
CA ALA A 98 -2.22 -16.11 -2.93
C ALA A 98 -3.46 -16.24 -3.82
N GLY A 99 -3.25 -16.11 -5.13
CA GLY A 99 -4.27 -15.73 -6.11
C GLY A 99 -4.57 -14.24 -6.11
N THR A 100 -5.57 -13.84 -6.89
CA THR A 100 -6.05 -12.45 -6.92
C THR A 100 -6.67 -12.06 -5.58
N THR A 101 -6.43 -10.83 -5.13
CA THR A 101 -6.93 -10.37 -3.83
C THR A 101 -8.44 -10.30 -3.88
N LYS A 102 -9.13 -10.92 -2.91
CA LYS A 102 -10.60 -10.87 -2.83
C LYS A 102 -11.07 -9.41 -2.79
N ALA A 103 -12.10 -9.09 -3.57
CA ALA A 103 -12.67 -7.74 -3.62
C ALA A 103 -13.01 -7.16 -2.24
N THR A 104 -13.54 -7.99 -1.32
CA THR A 104 -13.83 -7.55 0.06
C THR A 104 -12.58 -7.10 0.82
N VAL A 105 -11.45 -7.76 0.60
CA VAL A 105 -10.16 -7.40 1.21
C VAL A 105 -9.62 -6.13 0.55
N GLN A 106 -9.67 -6.05 -0.79
CA GLN A 106 -9.27 -4.84 -1.53
C GLN A 106 -10.06 -3.61 -1.07
N GLN A 107 -11.38 -3.74 -0.92
CA GLN A 107 -12.27 -2.67 -0.45
C GLN A 107 -11.89 -2.22 0.97
N GLN A 108 -11.68 -3.17 1.89
CA GLN A 108 -11.27 -2.85 3.26
C GLN A 108 -9.93 -2.10 3.30
N LEU A 109 -8.95 -2.54 2.51
CA LEU A 109 -7.66 -1.89 2.40
C LEU A 109 -7.77 -0.51 1.76
N LEU A 110 -8.61 -0.33 0.73
CA LEU A 110 -8.85 0.95 0.08
C LEU A 110 -9.47 1.97 1.04
N VAL A 111 -10.49 1.56 1.81
CA VAL A 111 -11.11 2.41 2.84
C VAL A 111 -10.08 2.81 3.90
N GLN A 112 -9.22 1.87 4.33
CA GLN A 112 -8.13 2.19 5.26
C GLN A 112 -7.11 3.16 4.64
N CYS A 113 -6.78 3.00 3.35
CA CYS A 113 -5.88 3.88 2.62
C CYS A 113 -6.43 5.31 2.57
N ILE A 114 -7.69 5.48 2.16
CA ILE A 114 -8.36 6.78 2.10
C ILE A 114 -8.33 7.46 3.47
N ARG A 115 -8.68 6.74 4.54
CA ARG A 115 -8.66 7.26 5.90
C ARG A 115 -7.25 7.75 6.29
N ARG A 116 -6.23 6.91 6.13
CA ARG A 116 -4.85 7.25 6.51
C ARG A 116 -4.28 8.42 5.72
N VAL A 117 -4.57 8.49 4.42
CA VAL A 117 -4.16 9.63 3.57
C VAL A 117 -4.85 10.92 4.01
N THR A 118 -6.12 10.84 4.40
CA THR A 118 -6.89 11.99 4.91
C THR A 118 -6.35 12.45 6.27
N GLU A 119 -6.03 11.52 7.17
CA GLU A 119 -5.39 11.80 8.48
C GLU A 119 -3.98 12.41 8.32
N ALA A 120 -3.29 12.12 7.22
CA ALA A 120 -2.03 12.75 6.85
C ALA A 120 -2.20 14.17 6.28
N GLY A 121 -3.42 14.67 6.12
CA GLY A 121 -3.69 16.05 5.70
C GLY A 121 -3.82 16.26 4.19
N LEU A 122 -3.99 15.18 3.41
CA LEU A 122 -4.32 15.26 1.99
C LEU A 122 -5.82 15.14 1.75
N THR A 123 -6.28 15.59 0.60
CA THR A 123 -7.68 15.46 0.17
C THR A 123 -7.76 14.49 -1.00
N VAL A 124 -8.37 13.32 -0.77
CA VAL A 124 -8.56 12.29 -1.80
C VAL A 124 -9.79 12.65 -2.63
N LEU A 125 -9.61 12.91 -3.94
CA LEU A 125 -10.72 13.24 -4.84
C LEU A 125 -11.20 12.05 -5.68
N ALA A 126 -10.32 11.09 -5.95
CA ALA A 126 -10.65 9.92 -6.74
C ALA A 126 -9.75 8.74 -6.39
N THR A 127 -10.23 7.55 -6.73
CA THR A 127 -9.45 6.32 -6.75
C THR A 127 -9.34 5.84 -8.20
N THR A 128 -8.23 5.19 -8.55
CA THR A 128 -8.00 4.62 -9.89
C THR A 128 -7.47 3.20 -9.77
N CYS A 129 -8.06 2.30 -10.52
CA CYS A 129 -7.67 0.90 -10.63
C CYS A 129 -7.77 0.44 -12.09
N ASP A 130 -7.30 -0.78 -12.38
CA ASP A 130 -7.49 -1.41 -13.68
C ASP A 130 -8.94 -1.96 -13.84
N MET A 131 -9.23 -2.61 -14.97
CA MET A 131 -10.55 -3.23 -15.23
C MET A 131 -10.65 -4.69 -14.76
N GLY A 132 -9.79 -5.14 -13.85
CA GLY A 132 -9.82 -6.48 -13.29
C GLY A 132 -11.17 -6.82 -12.65
N THR A 133 -11.56 -8.09 -12.69
CA THR A 133 -12.89 -8.54 -12.21
C THR A 133 -13.15 -8.18 -10.75
N ASN A 134 -12.12 -8.23 -9.90
CA ASN A 134 -12.24 -7.83 -8.50
C ASN A 134 -12.43 -6.32 -8.34
N ASN A 135 -11.86 -5.51 -9.24
CA ASN A 135 -11.97 -4.05 -9.21
C ASN A 135 -13.36 -3.55 -9.67
N GLN A 136 -14.12 -4.38 -10.39
CA GLN A 136 -15.49 -4.04 -10.81
C GLN A 136 -16.52 -4.11 -9.66
N VAL A 137 -16.16 -4.75 -8.55
CA VAL A 137 -17.03 -4.99 -7.39
C VAL A 137 -16.47 -4.41 -6.07
N THR A 138 -15.31 -3.75 -6.13
CA THR A 138 -14.61 -3.11 -5.00
C THR A 138 -15.07 -1.67 -4.82
#